data_AF-A0A093EM55-F1
#
_entry.id   AF-A0A093EM55-F1
#
_cell.length_a   1.000
_cell.length_b   1.000
_cell.length_c   1.000
_cell.angle_alpha   90.00
_cell.angle_beta   90.00
_cell.angle_gamma   90.00
#
_symmetry.space_group_name_H-M   'P 1'
#
loop_
_entity.id
_entity.type
_entity.pdbx_description
1 polymer ?
#
loop_
_entity_poly.entity_id
_entity_poly.type
_entity_poly.pdbx_seq_one_letter_code
_entity_poly.pdbx_strand_id
1 'polypeptide(L)' 'AKRISASSPSLYYEGGFEQKMSRREAGLILGVSPSAGKAKIRTAHRRIIILNHPGKDGSPSVATKINEAKDMLESTVKN' A
#
# COMPACT_ATOMS: atom_id res chain seq x y z
N ALA A 1 21.14 -25.51 -24.50
CA ALA A 1 19.68 -25.26 -24.63
C ALA A 1 19.33 -23.95 -23.92
N LYS A 2 18.78 -22.98 -24.64
CA LYS A 2 18.44 -21.62 -24.13
C LYS A 2 17.02 -21.69 -23.54
N ARG A 3 16.87 -21.62 -22.21
CA ARG A 3 15.55 -21.56 -21.57
C ARG A 3 15.11 -20.10 -21.52
N ILE A 4 13.95 -19.86 -22.12
CA ILE A 4 13.38 -18.56 -22.45
C ILE A 4 12.97 -17.87 -21.14
N SER A 5 13.47 -16.65 -20.93
CA SER A 5 13.06 -15.72 -19.89
C SER A 5 11.60 -15.33 -20.12
N ALA A 6 10.69 -15.78 -19.27
CA ALA A 6 9.32 -15.30 -19.25
C ALA A 6 9.25 -13.99 -18.45
N SER A 7 9.69 -12.91 -19.07
CA SER A 7 9.43 -11.55 -18.61
C SER A 7 8.02 -11.14 -19.05
N SER A 8 7.02 -11.59 -18.31
CA SER A 8 5.74 -10.89 -18.21
C SER A 8 5.74 -10.22 -16.84
N PRO A 9 5.68 -8.88 -16.73
CA PRO A 9 5.41 -8.29 -15.42
C PRO A 9 3.99 -8.74 -15.06
N SER A 10 3.85 -9.62 -14.07
CA SER A 10 2.56 -9.89 -13.48
C SER A 10 1.96 -8.54 -13.08
N LEU A 11 0.72 -8.26 -13.47
CA LEU A 11 0.02 -7.01 -13.09
C LEU A 11 -0.20 -6.90 -11.58
N TYR A 12 0.08 -7.98 -10.85
CA TYR A 12 -0.11 -8.14 -9.42
C TYR A 12 1.20 -8.54 -8.76
N TYR A 13 1.39 -8.07 -7.53
CA TYR A 13 2.43 -8.58 -6.65
C TYR A 13 2.04 -9.97 -6.17
N GLU A 14 2.97 -10.92 -6.21
CA GLU A 14 2.72 -12.26 -5.70
C GLU A 14 2.73 -12.27 -4.17
N GLY A 15 1.81 -13.02 -3.56
CA GLY A 15 1.68 -13.18 -2.11
C GLY A 15 0.55 -12.35 -1.49
N GLY A 16 0.53 -12.33 -0.15
CA GLY A 16 -0.38 -11.52 0.66
C GLY A 16 0.33 -10.33 1.30
N PHE A 17 -0.35 -9.68 2.25
CA PHE A 17 0.26 -8.62 3.05
C PHE A 17 1.42 -9.16 3.90
N GLU A 18 2.43 -8.32 4.13
CA GLU A 18 3.52 -8.63 5.04
C GLU A 18 2.98 -8.74 6.48
N GLN A 19 3.57 -9.64 7.29
CA GLN A 19 3.21 -9.80 8.71
C GLN A 19 3.43 -8.51 9.50
N LYS A 20 4.47 -7.74 9.14
CA LYS A 20 4.78 -6.43 9.73
C LYS A 20 4.83 -5.41 8.60
N MET A 21 4.00 -4.37 8.71
CA MET A 21 3.94 -3.28 7.73
C MET A 21 5.32 -2.66 7.51
N SER A 22 5.79 -2.70 6.27
CA SER A 22 7.05 -2.07 5.87
C SER A 22 6.82 -0.76 5.12
N ARG A 23 7.85 0.10 5.08
CA ARG A 23 7.77 1.36 4.33
C ARG A 23 7.53 1.15 2.83
N ARG A 24 8.04 0.04 2.28
CA ARG A 24 7.85 -0.36 0.88
C ARG A 24 6.41 -0.78 0.64
N GLU A 25 5.90 -1.72 1.45
CA GLU A 25 4.52 -2.17 1.36
C GLU A 25 3.53 -1.01 1.53
N ALA A 26 3.76 -0.12 2.50
CA ALA A 26 2.93 1.04 2.74
C ALA A 26 2.83 1.98 1.52
N GLY A 27 3.95 2.18 0.81
CA GLY A 27 3.97 2.93 -0.44
C GLY A 27 3.16 2.26 -1.56
N LEU A 28 3.23 0.92 -1.65
CA LEU A 28 2.46 0.14 -2.62
C LEU A 28 0.95 0.20 -2.32
N ILE A 29 0.56 0.00 -1.05
CA ILE A 29 -0.84 0.05 -0.62
C ILE A 29 -1.46 1.42 -0.90
N LEU A 30 -0.74 2.51 -0.62
CA LEU A 30 -1.24 3.88 -0.80
C LEU A 30 -1.02 4.42 -2.22
N GLY A 31 -0.29 3.71 -3.08
CA GLY A 31 0.05 4.18 -4.42
C GLY A 31 0.92 5.45 -4.42
N VAL A 32 1.81 5.59 -3.44
CA VAL A 32 2.71 6.75 -3.32
C VAL A 32 4.15 6.31 -3.11
N SER A 33 5.10 7.20 -3.42
CA SER A 33 6.52 6.96 -3.09
C SER A 33 6.67 6.76 -1.57
N PRO A 34 7.50 5.81 -1.10
CA PRO A 34 7.89 5.70 0.31
C PRO A 34 8.48 6.99 0.89
N SER A 35 9.01 7.88 0.05
CA SER A 35 9.53 9.20 0.41
C SER A 35 8.52 10.35 0.26
N ALA A 36 7.25 10.05 -0.02
CA ALA A 36 6.22 11.07 -0.20
C ALA A 36 6.02 11.93 1.06
N GLY A 37 5.75 13.23 0.86
CA GLY A 37 5.43 14.13 1.96
C GLY A 37 4.06 13.86 2.59
N LYS A 38 3.87 14.32 3.84
CA LYS A 38 2.65 14.10 4.65
C LYS A 38 1.35 14.48 3.95
N ALA A 39 1.33 15.57 3.18
CA ALA A 39 0.13 16.00 2.45
C ALA A 39 -0.32 14.95 1.40
N LYS A 40 0.63 14.38 0.66
CA LYS A 40 0.36 13.37 -0.37
C LYS A 40 -0.09 12.05 0.25
N ILE A 41 0.53 11.64 1.36
CA ILE A 41 0.15 10.45 2.13
C ILE A 41 -1.31 10.56 2.59
N ARG A 42 -1.68 11.66 3.26
CA ARG A 42 -3.06 11.88 3.75
C ARG A 42 -4.10 11.91 2.65
N THR A 43 -3.77 12.54 1.51
CA THR A 43 -4.68 12.60 0.36
C THR A 43 -4.92 11.23 -0.24
N ALA A 44 -3.85 10.44 -0.42
CA ALA A 44 -3.94 9.07 -0.93
C ALA A 44 -4.72 8.16 0.02
N HIS A 45 -4.42 8.21 1.32
CA HIS A 45 -5.14 7.48 2.36
C HIS A 45 -6.64 7.77 2.32
N ARG A 46 -7.04 9.06 2.32
CA ARG A 46 -8.45 9.45 2.30
C ARG A 46 -9.18 8.88 1.08
N ARG A 47 -8.58 8.94 -0.10
CA ARG A 47 -9.17 8.38 -1.32
C ARG A 47 -9.39 6.88 -1.19
N ILE A 48 -8.38 6.15 -0.73
CA ILE A 48 -8.39 4.67 -0.73
C ILE A 48 -9.28 4.13 0.40
N ILE A 49 -9.26 4.75 1.59
CA ILE A 49 -10.07 4.27 2.72
C ILE A 49 -11.57 4.46 2.49
N ILE A 50 -11.99 5.51 1.76
CA ILE A 50 -13.41 5.71 1.41
C ILE A 50 -13.91 4.59 0.50
N LEU A 51 -13.07 4.13 -0.44
CA LEU A 51 -13.40 3.04 -1.36
C LEU A 51 -13.41 1.67 -0.67
N ASN A 52 -12.64 1.51 0.42
CA ASN A 52 -12.46 0.24 1.12
C ASN A 52 -13.09 0.25 2.53
N HIS A 53 -14.03 1.17 2.79
CA HIS A 53 -14.63 1.28 4.11
C HIS A 53 -15.53 0.06 4.40
N PRO A 54 -15.40 -0.60 5.57
CA PRO A 54 -16.13 -1.83 5.86
C PRO A 54 -17.66 -1.66 5.95
N GLY A 55 -18.14 -0.44 6.20
CA GLY A 55 -19.58 -0.15 6.25
C GLY A 55 -20.27 0.01 4.89
N LYS A 56 -19.55 -0.10 3.77
CA LYS A 56 -20.14 -0.10 2.43
C LYS A 56 -19.88 -1.45 1.77
N ASP A 57 -18.65 -1.65 1.31
CA ASP A 57 -18.29 -2.82 0.48
C ASP A 57 -16.88 -3.34 0.80
N GLY A 58 -16.22 -2.77 1.82
CA GLY A 58 -14.82 -3.03 2.14
C GLY A 58 -14.57 -4.21 3.08
N SER A 59 -13.41 -4.84 2.95
CA SER A 59 -12.95 -5.82 3.94
C SER A 59 -12.33 -5.12 5.15
N PRO A 60 -12.70 -5.47 6.41
CA PRO A 60 -12.03 -4.96 7.60
C PRO A 60 -10.51 -5.15 7.56
N SER A 61 -10.03 -6.28 7.04
CA SER A 61 -8.60 -6.57 6.91
C SER A 61 -7.89 -5.59 5.98
N VAL A 62 -8.51 -5.25 4.85
CA VAL A 62 -7.96 -4.30 3.87
C VAL A 62 -7.96 -2.88 4.44
N ALA A 63 -9.04 -2.48 5.11
CA ALA A 63 -9.12 -1.18 5.77
C ALA A 63 -8.04 -1.02 6.85
N THR A 64 -7.79 -2.06 7.65
CA THR A 64 -6.70 -2.09 8.64
C THR A 64 -5.34 -1.90 7.96
N LYS A 65 -5.07 -2.60 6.86
CA LYS A 65 -3.81 -2.47 6.11
C LYS A 65 -3.59 -1.08 5.50
N ILE A 66 -4.65 -0.43 5.04
CA ILE A 66 -4.61 0.96 4.56
C ILE A 66 -4.25 1.93 5.69
N ASN A 67 -4.78 1.71 6.89
CA ASN A 67 -4.46 2.54 8.06
C ASN A 67 -3.02 2.31 8.54
N GLU A 68 -2.59 1.05 8.64
CA GLU A 68 -1.19 0.69 8.96
C GLU A 68 -0.20 1.37 8.00
N ALA A 69 -0.51 1.38 6.69
CA ALA A 69 0.31 2.01 5.67
C ALA A 69 0.45 3.53 5.87
N LYS A 70 -0.66 4.22 6.20
CA LYS A 70 -0.64 5.65 6.52
C LYS A 70 0.31 5.92 7.70
N ASP A 71 0.11 5.21 8.79
CA ASP A 71 0.83 5.47 10.04
C ASP A 71 2.33 5.13 9.91
N MET A 72 2.67 4.10 9.13
CA MET A 72 4.06 3.76 8.78
C MET A 72 4.75 4.86 7.97
N LEU A 73 4.08 5.46 6.99
CA LEU A 73 4.68 6.54 6.21
C LEU A 73 4.72 7.86 6.99
N GLU A 74 3.69 8.20 7.76
CA GLU A 74 3.68 9.45 8.54
C GLU A 74 4.72 9.46 9.67
N SER A 75 4.95 8.31 10.31
CA SER A 75 5.97 8.18 11.38
C SER A 75 7.41 8.30 10.85
N THR A 76 7.63 8.05 9.57
CA THR A 76 8.97 8.08 8.95
C THR A 76 9.30 9.40 8.26
N VAL A 77 8.33 10.32 8.12
CA VAL A 77 8.56 11.67 7.56
C VAL A 77 8.94 12.63 8.70
N LYS A 78 10.24 12.95 8.80
CA LYS A 78 10.75 14.02 9.65
C LYS A 78 10.19 15.37 9.16
N ASN A 79 9.74 16.21 10.10
CA ASN A 79 9.33 17.59 9.80
C ASN A 79 10.52 18.42 9.33
#